data_AF-A0A1M4Z2Z8-F1
#
_entry.id   AF-A0A1M4Z2Z8-F1
#
_cell.length_a   1.000
_cell.length_b   1.000
_cell.length_c   1.000
_cell.angle_alpha   90.00
_cell.angle_beta   90.00
_cell.angle_gamma   90.00
#
_symmetry.space_group_name_H-M   'P 1'
#
loop_
_entity.id
_entity.type
_entity.pdbx_description
1 polymer ?
#
loop_
_entity_poly.entity_id
_entity_poly.type
_entity_poly.pdbx_seq_one_letter_code
_entity_poly.pdbx_strand_id
1 'polypeptide(L)'
;MELIPEWAPNIHPILVHFPIAIILLAVLMDLLNFFLPDNWWDDLKSTILYGIGAVSAIAAYYTGTWAADSVFLPSGAQSVLNEHADWALWTVWFFGIYALLRILLHWYQKMDQQTIRIGLFVLALPGVFFLYETGDHGAEMVFGYGAGTGQLVEQQSTASVSTDSLQQANTTFRVSDNGNWSWKIGPNGVSTLLSRFRWLEGSASQLQPTIVNSGNNYLLKISADSTTNFFVGKESFQNVQVDYYLDLSDFNGEISLVNHMQDAQNYDFVMLSSDGTVSQGRVSGGNRQVFAEESYSASGMLFIRTVGNGTHFRGYINKEMVVHGHGDAPEAGSVGLKLNGTGTILIDRMTLTQLN
;
A
#
# COMPACT_ATOMS: atom_id res chain seq x y z
N MET A 1 -17.26 -4.52 -25.90
CA MET A 1 -18.21 -4.70 -24.79
C MET A 1 -17.37 -4.79 -23.53
N GLU A 2 -17.40 -3.76 -22.69
CA GLU A 2 -16.79 -3.88 -21.36
C GLU A 2 -17.51 -5.00 -20.61
N LEU A 3 -16.74 -5.94 -20.07
CA LEU A 3 -17.25 -7.10 -19.32
C LEU A 3 -17.65 -6.73 -17.88
N ILE A 4 -17.51 -5.45 -17.51
CA ILE A 4 -17.72 -4.91 -16.17
C ILE A 4 -18.81 -3.84 -16.27
N PRO A 5 -19.85 -3.86 -15.41
CA PRO A 5 -20.83 -2.78 -15.34
C PRO A 5 -20.17 -1.44 -15.00
N GLU A 6 -20.66 -0.33 -15.57
CA GLU A 6 -20.09 1.02 -15.34
C GLU A 6 -20.06 1.44 -13.86
N TRP A 7 -20.91 0.86 -13.01
CA TRP A 7 -20.95 1.14 -11.57
C TRP A 7 -19.93 0.34 -10.76
N ALA A 8 -19.33 -0.72 -11.33
CA ALA A 8 -18.40 -1.59 -10.63
C ALA A 8 -16.95 -1.12 -10.91
N PRO A 9 -16.21 -0.64 -9.90
CA PRO A 9 -14.84 -0.15 -10.12
C PRO A 9 -13.90 -1.28 -10.53
N ASN A 10 -14.19 -2.52 -10.14
CA ASN A 10 -13.49 -3.73 -10.54
C ASN A 10 -14.38 -4.97 -10.28
N ILE A 11 -13.96 -6.13 -10.77
CA ILE A 11 -14.72 -7.40 -10.64
C ILE A 11 -14.51 -8.14 -9.32
N HIS A 12 -13.52 -7.75 -8.51
CA HIS A 12 -13.11 -8.50 -7.35
C HIS A 12 -14.24 -8.69 -6.31
N PRO A 13 -15.02 -7.65 -5.93
CA PRO A 13 -16.17 -7.81 -5.03
C PRO A 13 -17.22 -8.81 -5.50
N ILE A 14 -17.32 -9.06 -6.82
CA ILE A 14 -18.23 -10.08 -7.35
C ILE A 14 -17.62 -11.47 -7.15
N LEU A 15 -16.33 -11.62 -7.45
CA LEU A 15 -15.65 -12.92 -7.45
C LEU A 15 -15.35 -13.47 -6.05
N VAL A 16 -15.23 -12.64 -5.02
CA VAL A 16 -14.95 -13.10 -3.64
C VAL A 16 -16.06 -14.00 -3.07
N HIS A 17 -17.29 -13.92 -3.57
CA HIS A 17 -18.40 -14.75 -3.09
C HIS A 17 -18.21 -16.24 -3.40
N PHE A 18 -17.53 -16.56 -4.50
CA PHE A 18 -17.33 -17.94 -4.94
C PHE A 18 -16.45 -18.76 -3.99
N PRO A 19 -15.19 -18.37 -3.69
CA PRO A 19 -14.38 -19.12 -2.73
C PRO A 19 -15.05 -19.19 -1.36
N ILE A 20 -15.68 -18.10 -0.88
CA ILE A 20 -16.37 -18.07 0.41
C ILE A 20 -17.47 -19.13 0.45
N ALA A 21 -18.43 -19.08 -0.48
CA ALA A 21 -19.57 -19.98 -0.46
C ALA A 21 -19.17 -21.44 -0.72
N ILE A 22 -18.28 -21.69 -1.69
CA ILE A 22 -17.93 -23.04 -2.13
C ILE A 22 -17.09 -23.76 -1.08
N ILE A 23 -16.12 -23.09 -0.45
CA ILE A 23 -15.28 -23.70 0.58
C ILE A 23 -16.08 -23.96 1.87
N LEU A 24 -16.91 -23.00 2.31
CA LEU A 24 -17.77 -23.22 3.48
C LEU A 24 -18.78 -24.35 3.24
N LEU A 25 -19.33 -24.46 2.03
CA LEU A 25 -20.17 -25.58 1.64
C LEU A 25 -19.38 -26.90 1.66
N ALA A 26 -18.13 -26.92 1.19
CA ALA A 26 -17.28 -28.11 1.21
C ALA A 26 -17.01 -28.60 2.63
N VAL A 27 -16.69 -27.69 3.56
CA VAL A 27 -16.45 -28.00 4.98
C VAL A 27 -17.74 -28.49 5.65
N LEU A 28 -18.87 -27.84 5.37
CA LEU A 28 -20.18 -28.27 5.86
C LEU A 28 -20.51 -29.68 5.36
N MET A 29 -20.29 -29.95 4.07
CA MET A 29 -20.55 -31.26 3.49
C MET A 29 -19.61 -32.34 4.05
N ASP A 30 -18.35 -32.03 4.36
CA ASP A 30 -17.46 -32.96 5.08
C ASP A 30 -18.02 -33.31 6.46
N LEU A 31 -18.53 -32.34 7.21
CA LEU A 31 -19.17 -32.59 8.51
C LEU A 31 -20.42 -33.44 8.36
N LEU A 32 -21.27 -33.12 7.39
CA LEU A 32 -22.52 -33.83 7.16
C LEU A 32 -22.28 -35.26 6.64
N ASN A 33 -21.17 -35.51 5.94
CA ASN A 33 -20.81 -36.84 5.44
C ASN A 33 -20.59 -37.87 6.56
N PHE A 34 -20.38 -37.44 7.81
CA PHE A 34 -20.34 -38.36 8.95
C PHE A 34 -21.72 -38.89 9.37
N PHE A 35 -22.81 -38.23 8.94
CA PHE A 35 -24.18 -38.55 9.33
C PHE A 35 -25.06 -38.96 8.14
N LEU A 36 -24.65 -38.62 6.92
CA LEU A 36 -25.38 -38.89 5.70
C LEU A 36 -24.90 -40.19 5.06
N PRO A 37 -25.78 -40.95 4.38
CA PRO A 37 -25.38 -42.15 3.67
C PRO A 37 -24.59 -41.80 2.40
N ASP A 38 -23.55 -42.58 2.10
CA ASP A 38 -22.63 -42.35 0.96
C ASP A 38 -23.35 -42.29 -0.41
N ASN A 39 -24.53 -42.91 -0.53
CA ASN A 39 -25.33 -42.88 -1.76
C ASN A 39 -25.90 -41.49 -2.09
N TRP A 40 -26.04 -40.62 -1.09
CA TRP A 40 -26.50 -39.24 -1.27
C TRP A 40 -25.30 -38.32 -1.51
N TRP A 41 -24.33 -38.33 -0.60
CA TRP A 41 -23.12 -37.51 -0.70
C TRP A 41 -21.89 -38.37 -0.41
N ASP A 42 -20.88 -38.28 -1.26
CA ASP A 42 -19.64 -39.02 -1.11
C ASP A 42 -18.45 -38.06 -0.98
N ASP A 43 -17.31 -38.60 -0.53
CA ASP A 43 -16.09 -37.83 -0.30
C ASP A 43 -15.49 -37.26 -1.60
N LEU A 44 -15.85 -37.82 -2.76
CA LEU A 44 -15.40 -37.32 -4.06
C LEU A 44 -16.08 -35.99 -4.38
N LYS A 45 -17.39 -35.85 -4.12
CA LYS A 45 -18.12 -34.58 -4.28
C LYS A 45 -17.54 -33.48 -3.39
N SER A 46 -17.25 -33.77 -2.12
CA SER A 46 -16.55 -32.82 -1.26
C SER A 46 -15.19 -32.43 -1.83
N THR A 47 -14.43 -33.39 -2.35
CA THR A 47 -13.12 -33.13 -2.99
C THR A 47 -13.24 -32.21 -4.20
N ILE A 48 -14.27 -32.41 -5.04
CA ILE A 48 -14.57 -31.54 -6.18
C ILE A 48 -14.89 -30.11 -5.68
N LEU A 49 -15.68 -29.97 -4.61
CA LEU A 49 -15.97 -28.64 -4.04
C LEU A 49 -14.70 -27.94 -3.55
N TYR A 50 -13.80 -28.62 -2.83
CA TYR A 50 -12.51 -28.00 -2.45
C TYR A 50 -11.65 -27.65 -3.66
N GLY A 51 -11.64 -28.47 -4.71
CA GLY A 51 -10.93 -28.18 -5.95
C GLY A 51 -11.46 -26.92 -6.64
N ILE A 52 -12.78 -26.80 -6.80
CA ILE A 52 -13.41 -25.61 -7.36
C ILE A 52 -13.18 -24.39 -6.46
N GLY A 53 -13.35 -24.56 -5.14
CA GLY A 53 -13.12 -23.50 -4.15
C GLY A 53 -11.69 -22.96 -4.19
N ALA A 54 -10.68 -23.84 -4.31
CA ALA A 54 -9.29 -23.45 -4.46
C ALA A 54 -9.04 -22.67 -5.76
N VAL A 55 -9.59 -23.13 -6.89
CA VAL A 55 -9.50 -22.41 -8.17
C VAL A 55 -10.19 -21.04 -8.09
N SER A 56 -11.36 -20.97 -7.45
CA SER A 56 -12.07 -19.70 -7.22
C SER A 56 -11.29 -18.77 -6.29
N ALA A 57 -10.59 -19.29 -5.28
CA ALA A 57 -9.75 -18.49 -4.38
C ALA A 57 -8.56 -17.89 -5.14
N ILE A 58 -7.91 -18.67 -6.01
CA ILE A 58 -6.84 -18.19 -6.89
C ILE A 58 -7.36 -17.07 -7.80
N ALA A 59 -8.53 -17.24 -8.41
CA ALA A 59 -9.14 -16.20 -9.26
C ALA A 59 -9.48 -14.93 -8.45
N ALA A 60 -10.03 -15.08 -7.24
CA ALA A 60 -10.32 -13.95 -6.36
C ALA A 60 -9.05 -13.21 -5.92
N TYR A 61 -7.97 -13.94 -5.62
CA TYR A 61 -6.67 -13.36 -5.26
C TYR A 61 -6.12 -12.47 -6.37
N TYR A 62 -5.99 -12.98 -7.61
CA TYR A 62 -5.44 -12.17 -8.71
C TYR A 62 -6.31 -10.97 -9.06
N THR A 63 -7.64 -11.13 -9.04
CA THR A 63 -8.53 -10.00 -9.28
C THR A 63 -8.48 -8.98 -8.14
N GLY A 64 -8.18 -9.41 -6.92
CA GLY A 64 -7.93 -8.55 -5.76
C GLY A 64 -6.62 -7.76 -5.90
N THR A 65 -5.55 -8.39 -6.37
CA THR A 65 -4.29 -7.69 -6.67
C THR A 65 -4.50 -6.57 -7.69
N TRP A 66 -5.20 -6.86 -8.80
CA TRP A 66 -5.53 -5.82 -9.80
C TRP A 66 -6.44 -4.73 -9.23
N ALA A 67 -7.38 -5.09 -8.37
CA ALA A 67 -8.22 -4.11 -7.68
C ALA A 67 -7.38 -3.20 -6.77
N ALA A 68 -6.45 -3.75 -5.98
CA ALA A 68 -5.59 -2.99 -5.07
C ALA A 68 -4.75 -1.92 -5.79
N ASP A 69 -4.28 -2.22 -6.99
CA ASP A 69 -3.45 -1.30 -7.78
C ASP A 69 -4.26 -0.17 -8.44
N SER A 70 -5.58 -0.36 -8.59
CA SER A 70 -6.46 0.62 -9.26
C SER A 70 -7.18 1.59 -8.33
N VAL A 71 -7.15 1.34 -7.01
CA VAL A 71 -7.91 2.13 -6.03
C VAL A 71 -7.01 3.01 -5.18
N PHE A 72 -7.37 4.29 -5.06
CA PHE A 72 -6.71 5.20 -4.13
C PHE A 72 -7.36 5.15 -2.76
N LEU A 73 -6.63 4.59 -1.78
CA LEU A 73 -7.12 4.38 -0.42
C LEU A 73 -6.69 5.49 0.55
N PRO A 74 -7.50 5.78 1.59
CA PRO A 74 -7.06 6.59 2.73
C PRO A 74 -5.94 5.87 3.49
N SER A 75 -5.15 6.63 4.26
CA SER A 75 -4.00 6.08 4.99
C SER A 75 -4.36 4.93 5.94
N GLY A 76 -5.46 5.05 6.68
CA GLY A 76 -5.93 4.01 7.61
C GLY A 76 -6.28 2.68 6.93
N ALA A 77 -6.61 2.69 5.64
CA ALA A 77 -6.93 1.47 4.89
C ALA A 77 -5.70 0.76 4.31
N GLN A 78 -4.51 1.39 4.33
CA GLN A 78 -3.30 0.78 3.76
C GLN A 78 -2.85 -0.46 4.53
N SER A 79 -2.89 -0.42 5.86
CA SER A 79 -2.55 -1.57 6.72
C SER A 79 -3.57 -2.71 6.52
N VAL A 80 -4.86 -2.38 6.54
CA VAL A 80 -5.95 -3.36 6.35
C VAL A 80 -5.87 -4.03 4.96
N LEU A 81 -5.51 -3.29 3.91
CA LEU A 81 -5.26 -3.87 2.58
C LEU A 81 -4.14 -4.91 2.61
N ASN A 82 -3.04 -4.62 3.33
CA ASN A 82 -1.92 -5.56 3.43
C ASN A 82 -2.33 -6.82 4.20
N GLU A 83 -3.03 -6.67 5.33
CA GLU A 83 -3.55 -7.81 6.10
C GLU A 83 -4.50 -8.66 5.27
N HIS A 84 -5.43 -8.03 4.54
CA HIS A 84 -6.32 -8.71 3.61
C HIS A 84 -5.55 -9.50 2.53
N ALA A 85 -4.54 -8.88 1.91
CA ALA A 85 -3.74 -9.52 0.86
C ALA A 85 -2.91 -10.70 1.39
N ASP A 86 -2.32 -10.56 2.58
CA ASP A 86 -1.54 -11.61 3.23
C ASP A 86 -2.44 -12.81 3.58
N TRP A 87 -3.59 -12.57 4.23
CA TRP A 87 -4.55 -13.64 4.54
C TRP A 87 -5.13 -14.30 3.28
N ALA A 88 -5.37 -13.52 2.22
CA ALA A 88 -5.79 -14.07 0.93
C ALA A 88 -4.72 -15.01 0.34
N LEU A 89 -3.43 -14.65 0.43
CA LEU A 89 -2.32 -15.48 -0.01
C LEU A 89 -2.24 -16.78 0.82
N TRP A 90 -2.35 -16.69 2.15
CA TRP A 90 -2.40 -17.86 3.03
C TRP A 90 -3.58 -18.77 2.70
N THR A 91 -4.76 -18.19 2.44
CA THR A 91 -5.98 -18.93 2.04
C THR A 91 -5.77 -19.69 0.73
N VAL A 92 -5.18 -19.04 -0.29
CA VAL A 92 -4.86 -19.68 -1.58
C VAL A 92 -3.90 -20.85 -1.41
N TRP A 93 -2.79 -20.66 -0.69
CA TRP A 93 -1.83 -21.74 -0.46
C TRP A 93 -2.42 -22.89 0.33
N PHE A 94 -3.13 -22.57 1.41
CA PHE A 94 -3.76 -23.56 2.28
C PHE A 94 -4.74 -24.43 1.50
N PHE A 95 -5.73 -23.83 0.82
CA PHE A 95 -6.74 -24.59 0.10
C PHE A 95 -6.23 -25.22 -1.19
N GLY A 96 -5.21 -24.63 -1.84
CA GLY A 96 -4.51 -25.25 -2.97
C GLY A 96 -3.81 -26.55 -2.56
N ILE A 97 -3.03 -26.53 -1.48
CA ILE A 97 -2.36 -27.72 -0.94
C ILE A 97 -3.38 -28.72 -0.40
N TYR A 98 -4.40 -28.25 0.32
CA TYR A 98 -5.45 -29.12 0.87
C TYR A 98 -6.24 -29.85 -0.22
N ALA A 99 -6.63 -29.15 -1.29
CA ALA A 99 -7.29 -29.76 -2.44
C ALA A 99 -6.38 -30.81 -3.11
N LEU A 100 -5.10 -30.50 -3.31
CA LEU A 100 -4.13 -31.44 -3.86
C LEU A 100 -3.98 -32.68 -2.98
N LEU A 101 -3.88 -32.51 -1.65
CA LEU A 101 -3.82 -33.62 -0.70
C LEU A 101 -5.04 -34.53 -0.82
N ARG A 102 -6.26 -33.97 -0.88
CA ARG A 102 -7.48 -34.79 -1.04
C ARG A 102 -7.49 -35.54 -2.37
N ILE A 103 -7.09 -34.89 -3.47
CA ILE A 103 -6.98 -35.54 -4.78
C ILE A 103 -6.02 -36.73 -4.72
N LEU A 104 -4.84 -36.55 -4.10
CA LEU A 104 -3.87 -37.63 -3.94
C LEU A 104 -4.40 -38.77 -3.08
N LEU A 105 -5.09 -38.48 -1.98
CA LEU A 105 -5.65 -39.52 -1.12
C LEU A 105 -6.80 -40.28 -1.79
N HIS A 106 -7.59 -39.65 -2.67
CA HIS A 106 -8.53 -40.34 -3.57
C HIS A 106 -7.79 -41.22 -4.57
N TRP A 107 -6.74 -40.71 -5.21
CA TRP A 107 -5.92 -41.46 -6.16
C TRP A 107 -5.34 -42.73 -5.54
N TYR A 108 -4.87 -42.67 -4.29
CA TYR A 108 -4.33 -43.81 -3.56
C TYR A 108 -5.39 -44.64 -2.80
N GLN A 109 -6.68 -44.38 -3.03
CA GLN A 109 -7.80 -45.11 -2.42
C GLN A 109 -7.75 -45.12 -0.87
N LYS A 110 -7.24 -44.03 -0.28
CA LYS A 110 -7.13 -43.87 1.18
C LYS A 110 -8.37 -43.23 1.81
N MET A 111 -9.26 -42.68 0.98
CA MET A 111 -10.48 -42.01 1.43
C MET A 111 -11.52 -42.94 2.06
N ASP A 112 -11.39 -44.26 1.94
CA ASP A 112 -12.30 -45.21 2.62
C ASP A 112 -12.04 -45.31 4.13
N GLN A 113 -10.90 -44.78 4.61
CA GLN A 113 -10.54 -44.84 6.02
C GLN A 113 -11.17 -43.68 6.80
N GLN A 114 -12.08 -44.00 7.73
CA GLN A 114 -12.78 -43.00 8.55
C GLN A 114 -11.81 -42.08 9.32
N THR A 115 -10.69 -42.61 9.83
CA THR A 115 -9.67 -41.81 10.51
C THR A 115 -9.06 -40.74 9.61
N ILE A 116 -8.87 -41.04 8.31
CA ILE A 116 -8.34 -40.06 7.35
C ILE A 116 -9.39 -38.98 7.06
N ARG A 117 -10.67 -39.36 6.88
CA ARG A 117 -11.76 -38.40 6.69
C ARG A 117 -11.88 -37.43 7.88
N ILE A 118 -11.85 -37.95 9.10
CA ILE A 118 -11.85 -37.13 10.33
C ILE A 118 -10.63 -36.21 10.39
N GLY A 119 -9.44 -36.75 10.09
CA GLY A 119 -8.21 -35.97 10.07
C GLY A 119 -8.25 -34.81 9.06
N LEU A 120 -8.79 -35.04 7.87
CA LEU A 120 -8.97 -34.01 6.85
C LEU A 120 -9.97 -32.94 7.28
N PHE A 121 -11.12 -33.34 7.84
CA PHE A 121 -12.10 -32.39 8.35
C PHE A 121 -11.50 -31.47 9.42
N VAL A 122 -10.77 -32.04 10.40
CA VAL A 122 -10.09 -31.25 11.43
C VAL A 122 -9.03 -30.34 10.82
N LEU A 123 -8.28 -30.85 9.83
CA LEU A 123 -7.27 -30.06 9.12
C LEU A 123 -7.89 -28.89 8.36
N ALA A 124 -9.11 -29.00 7.84
CA ALA A 124 -9.78 -27.91 7.12
C ALA A 124 -10.16 -26.71 8.00
N LEU A 125 -10.33 -26.89 9.32
CA LEU A 125 -10.81 -25.84 10.23
C LEU A 125 -9.88 -24.61 10.30
N PRO A 126 -8.54 -24.75 10.42
CA PRO A 126 -7.62 -23.62 10.24
C PRO A 126 -7.82 -22.85 8.92
N GLY A 127 -8.12 -23.55 7.81
CA GLY A 127 -8.42 -22.90 6.54
C GLY A 127 -9.68 -22.04 6.58
N VAL A 128 -10.71 -22.47 7.31
CA VAL A 128 -11.92 -21.65 7.53
C VAL A 128 -11.58 -20.37 8.30
N PHE A 129 -10.67 -20.45 9.26
CA PHE A 129 -10.17 -19.26 9.96
C PHE A 129 -9.42 -18.31 9.01
N PHE A 130 -8.55 -18.80 8.14
CA PHE A 130 -7.86 -17.93 7.15
C PHE A 130 -8.85 -17.26 6.18
N LEU A 131 -9.87 -18.00 5.75
CA LEU A 131 -10.95 -17.47 4.91
C LEU A 131 -11.77 -16.40 5.64
N TYR A 132 -12.01 -16.59 6.94
CA TYR A 132 -12.66 -15.60 7.80
C TYR A 132 -11.83 -14.31 7.90
N GLU A 133 -10.54 -14.40 8.26
CA GLU A 133 -9.67 -13.22 8.37
C GLU A 133 -9.56 -12.48 7.03
N THR A 134 -9.43 -13.22 5.92
CA THR A 134 -9.46 -12.63 4.56
C THR A 134 -10.76 -11.85 4.33
N GLY A 135 -11.90 -12.43 4.68
CA GLY A 135 -13.21 -11.80 4.51
C GLY A 135 -13.45 -10.61 5.44
N ASP A 136 -12.97 -10.68 6.69
CA ASP A 136 -13.16 -9.64 7.71
C ASP A 136 -12.41 -8.36 7.34
N HIS A 137 -11.11 -8.46 7.02
CA HIS A 137 -10.34 -7.30 6.53
C HIS A 137 -10.87 -6.78 5.19
N GLY A 138 -11.38 -7.67 4.31
CA GLY A 138 -12.06 -7.27 3.08
C GLY A 138 -13.31 -6.43 3.35
N ALA A 139 -14.11 -6.84 4.35
CA ALA A 139 -15.28 -6.11 4.80
C ALA A 139 -14.90 -4.79 5.47
N GLU A 140 -13.84 -4.76 6.28
CA GLU A 140 -13.35 -3.54 6.92
C GLU A 140 -12.91 -2.49 5.88
N MET A 141 -12.22 -2.90 4.81
CA MET A 141 -11.88 -1.98 3.71
C MET A 141 -13.13 -1.35 3.09
N VAL A 142 -14.16 -2.14 2.82
CA VAL A 142 -15.38 -1.68 2.15
C VAL A 142 -16.27 -0.85 3.07
N PHE A 143 -16.57 -1.35 4.27
CA PHE A 143 -17.53 -0.74 5.19
C PHE A 143 -16.89 0.27 6.15
N GLY A 144 -15.66 0.04 6.58
CA GLY A 144 -14.93 0.93 7.49
C GLY A 144 -14.27 2.09 6.74
N TYR A 145 -13.70 1.83 5.56
CA TYR A 145 -12.94 2.82 4.79
C TYR A 145 -13.56 3.19 3.44
N GLY A 146 -14.71 2.63 3.07
CA GLY A 146 -15.42 3.00 1.85
C GLY A 146 -14.76 2.51 0.55
N ALA A 147 -13.82 1.56 0.61
CA ALA A 147 -13.16 1.02 -0.57
C ALA A 147 -14.19 0.44 -1.56
N GLY A 148 -14.16 0.90 -2.81
CA GLY A 148 -15.08 0.43 -3.86
C GLY A 148 -16.55 0.86 -3.72
N THR A 149 -16.92 1.66 -2.70
CA THR A 149 -18.30 2.12 -2.47
C THR A 149 -18.68 3.43 -3.18
N GLY A 150 -17.70 4.09 -3.83
CA GLY A 150 -17.85 5.45 -4.37
C GLY A 150 -17.78 6.56 -3.31
N GLN A 151 -17.94 6.25 -2.02
CA GLN A 151 -17.87 7.26 -0.93
C GLN A 151 -16.46 7.86 -0.78
N LEU A 152 -15.41 7.10 -1.11
CA LEU A 152 -14.05 7.64 -1.21
C LEU A 152 -13.92 8.74 -2.26
N VAL A 153 -14.71 8.69 -3.34
CA VAL A 153 -14.73 9.71 -4.40
C VAL A 153 -15.56 10.93 -3.95
N GLU A 154 -16.62 10.71 -3.18
CA GLU A 154 -17.51 11.77 -2.66
C GLU A 154 -16.87 12.57 -1.50
N GLN A 155 -16.17 11.91 -0.57
CA GLN A 155 -15.37 12.59 0.46
C GLN A 155 -14.22 13.40 -0.16
N GLN A 156 -13.65 12.95 -1.28
CA GLN A 156 -12.60 13.69 -2.00
C GLN A 156 -13.11 14.94 -2.72
N SER A 157 -14.38 14.96 -3.16
CA SER A 157 -14.99 16.13 -3.81
C SER A 157 -15.55 17.12 -2.78
N THR A 158 -15.94 16.65 -1.59
CA THR A 158 -16.41 17.49 -0.47
C THR A 158 -15.30 17.98 0.46
N ALA A 159 -14.07 17.46 0.36
CA ALA A 159 -12.86 18.03 1.00
C ALA A 159 -12.43 19.36 0.36
N SER A 160 -13.39 20.27 0.21
CA SER A 160 -13.17 21.70 0.02
C SER A 160 -12.99 22.32 1.41
N VAL A 161 -11.79 22.87 1.63
CA VAL A 161 -11.40 23.87 2.62
C VAL A 161 -12.24 23.87 3.91
N SER A 162 -11.84 23.09 4.91
CA SER A 162 -12.19 23.40 6.29
C SER A 162 -11.46 24.67 6.73
N THR A 163 -12.11 25.81 6.53
CA THR A 163 -11.90 27.02 7.31
C THR A 163 -12.44 26.80 8.71
N ASP A 164 -11.58 26.46 9.65
CA ASP A 164 -11.61 26.88 11.06
C ASP A 164 -10.35 26.31 11.73
N SER A 165 -9.51 27.05 12.46
CA SER A 165 -9.81 28.15 13.37
C SER A 165 -8.57 29.06 13.48
N LEU A 166 -8.85 30.34 13.62
CA LEU A 166 -7.89 31.39 13.92
C LEU A 166 -7.25 31.16 15.30
N GLN A 167 -5.94 31.44 15.37
CA GLN A 167 -5.06 31.51 16.55
C GLN A 167 -4.53 30.16 17.11
N GLN A 168 -3.32 29.77 16.68
CA GLN A 168 -2.11 29.91 17.51
C GLN A 168 -0.82 29.48 16.79
N ALA A 169 0.22 30.31 17.00
CA ALA A 169 1.65 30.16 16.70
C ALA A 169 2.10 30.23 15.22
N ASN A 170 3.15 31.04 15.00
CA ASN A 170 3.81 31.41 13.75
C ASN A 170 4.51 30.25 12.98
N THR A 171 4.11 29.00 13.23
CA THR A 171 4.65 27.79 12.60
C THR A 171 3.50 27.01 11.98
N THR A 172 3.65 26.73 10.68
CA THR A 172 2.72 25.90 9.92
C THR A 172 3.04 24.41 10.02
N PHE A 173 4.09 24.04 10.76
CA PHE A 173 4.44 22.67 11.10
C PHE A 173 3.67 22.24 12.35
N ARG A 174 2.81 21.23 12.21
CA ARG A 174 1.98 20.69 13.28
C ARG A 174 2.35 19.23 13.52
N VAL A 175 2.49 18.84 14.78
CA VAL A 175 2.71 17.47 15.21
C VAL A 175 1.52 17.08 16.08
N SER A 176 0.90 15.93 15.82
CA SER A 176 -0.15 15.37 16.67
C SER A 176 0.42 14.45 17.74
N ASP A 177 -0.39 14.14 18.76
CA ASP A 177 0.03 13.34 19.91
C ASP A 177 0.54 11.94 19.54
N ASN A 178 0.02 11.37 18.45
CA ASN A 178 0.46 10.08 17.93
C ASN A 178 1.76 10.16 17.10
N GLY A 179 2.38 11.32 16.95
CA GLY A 179 3.63 11.53 16.21
C GLY A 179 3.48 11.82 14.71
N ASN A 180 2.25 11.80 14.16
CA ASN A 180 2.01 12.28 12.80
C ASN A 180 2.32 13.77 12.72
N TRP A 181 2.72 14.24 11.54
CA TRP A 181 2.99 15.66 11.35
C TRP A 181 2.59 16.15 9.97
N SER A 182 2.22 17.42 9.90
CA SER A 182 1.93 18.10 8.65
C SER A 182 2.65 19.44 8.62
N TRP A 183 3.25 19.72 7.47
CA TRP A 183 3.94 20.96 7.18
C TRP A 183 3.38 21.55 5.89
N LYS A 184 2.41 22.44 6.03
CA LYS A 184 2.05 23.36 4.95
C LYS A 184 3.09 24.47 4.90
N ILE A 185 3.65 24.82 3.75
CA ILE A 185 4.64 25.90 3.72
C ILE A 185 3.97 27.23 4.09
N GLY A 186 4.68 28.02 4.90
CA GLY A 186 4.27 29.36 5.35
C GLY A 186 5.44 30.34 5.29
N PRO A 187 5.25 31.58 5.78
CA PRO A 187 6.27 32.64 5.73
C PRO A 187 7.61 32.25 6.36
N ASN A 188 7.58 31.41 7.40
CA ASN A 188 8.77 30.93 8.12
C ASN A 188 9.26 29.55 7.62
N GLY A 189 8.92 29.17 6.38
CA GLY A 189 9.25 27.85 5.84
C GLY A 189 10.75 27.54 5.86
N VAL A 190 11.62 28.50 5.54
CA VAL A 190 13.08 28.31 5.58
C VAL A 190 13.57 28.00 7.01
N SER A 191 13.10 28.75 8.00
CA SER A 191 13.45 28.49 9.41
C SER A 191 12.91 27.13 9.88
N THR A 192 11.73 26.75 9.41
CA THR A 192 11.13 25.43 9.70
C THR A 192 11.98 24.30 9.10
N LEU A 193 12.41 24.43 7.84
CA LEU A 193 13.30 23.48 7.17
C LEU A 193 14.58 23.27 8.00
N LEU A 194 15.26 24.36 8.36
CA LEU A 194 16.53 24.32 9.09
C LEU A 194 16.40 23.76 10.52
N SER A 195 15.24 23.93 11.16
CA SER A 195 15.02 23.47 12.53
C SER A 195 14.49 22.03 12.62
N ARG A 196 13.72 21.58 11.62
CA ARG A 196 13.07 20.26 11.60
C ARG A 196 13.86 19.18 10.85
N PHE A 197 14.73 19.58 9.93
CA PHE A 197 15.51 18.66 9.11
C PHE A 197 17.00 18.75 9.41
N ARG A 198 17.74 17.70 9.09
CA ARG A 198 19.19 17.58 9.19
C ARG A 198 19.76 17.12 7.84
N TRP A 199 20.94 17.60 7.49
CA TRP A 199 21.66 17.21 6.26
C TRP A 199 22.61 16.04 6.54
N LEU A 200 22.63 15.09 5.63
CA LEU A 200 23.57 13.96 5.57
C LEU A 200 24.64 14.21 4.52
N GLU A 201 24.24 14.78 3.38
CA GLU A 201 25.10 15.19 2.28
C GLU A 201 24.68 16.59 1.81
N GLY A 202 25.65 17.43 1.45
CA GLY A 202 25.40 18.81 1.06
C GLY A 202 25.06 19.72 2.26
N SER A 203 24.33 20.81 2.00
CA SER A 203 23.97 21.81 3.00
C SER A 203 22.77 22.64 2.58
N ALA A 204 22.02 23.16 3.55
CA ALA A 204 20.89 24.04 3.25
C ALA A 204 21.32 25.30 2.47
N SER A 205 22.52 25.83 2.71
CA SER A 205 23.05 26.99 1.97
C SER A 205 23.23 26.71 0.48
N GLN A 206 23.62 25.48 0.10
CA GLN A 206 23.77 25.11 -1.31
C GLN A 206 22.42 25.09 -2.04
N LEU A 207 21.35 24.67 -1.34
CA LEU A 207 19.99 24.68 -1.90
C LEU A 207 19.34 26.06 -1.95
N GLN A 208 19.96 27.09 -1.37
CA GLN A 208 19.47 28.47 -1.36
C GLN A 208 17.95 28.59 -1.09
N PRO A 209 17.43 28.01 0.01
CA PRO A 209 16.00 27.92 0.26
C PRO A 209 15.40 29.32 0.42
N THR A 210 14.33 29.59 -0.32
CA THR A 210 13.59 30.86 -0.27
C THR A 210 12.09 30.61 -0.24
N ILE A 211 11.33 31.59 0.26
CA ILE A 211 9.87 31.54 0.21
C ILE A 211 9.38 32.34 -0.98
N VAL A 212 8.51 31.73 -1.78
CA VAL A 212 7.85 32.34 -2.92
C VAL A 212 6.36 32.45 -2.63
N ASN A 213 5.76 33.59 -2.92
CA ASN A 213 4.31 33.79 -2.82
C ASN A 213 3.64 33.28 -4.10
N SER A 214 2.60 32.46 -3.96
CA SER A 214 1.77 31.98 -5.06
C SER A 214 0.30 32.21 -4.69
N GLY A 215 -0.25 33.36 -5.09
CA GLY A 215 -1.58 33.81 -4.68
C GLY A 215 -1.66 33.98 -3.15
N ASN A 216 -2.54 33.20 -2.51
CA ASN A 216 -2.72 33.17 -1.04
C ASN A 216 -1.88 32.09 -0.33
N ASN A 217 -1.03 31.37 -1.06
CA ASN A 217 -0.17 30.31 -0.52
C ASN A 217 1.31 30.73 -0.56
N TYR A 218 2.10 30.06 0.28
CA TYR A 218 3.56 30.17 0.31
C TYR A 218 4.15 28.86 -0.20
N LEU A 219 5.16 28.94 -1.04
CA LEU A 219 5.93 27.79 -1.53
C LEU A 219 7.37 27.90 -1.06
N LEU A 220 7.97 26.78 -0.71
CA LEU A 220 9.40 26.70 -0.42
C LEU A 220 10.10 26.38 -1.73
N LYS A 221 10.90 27.33 -2.21
CA LYS A 221 11.75 27.17 -3.38
C LYS A 221 13.14 26.72 -2.93
N ILE A 222 13.64 25.63 -3.50
CA ILE A 222 15.03 25.18 -3.37
C ILE A 222 15.66 25.10 -4.77
N SER A 223 16.93 25.49 -4.88
CA SER A 223 17.70 25.54 -6.13
C SER A 223 18.92 24.63 -6.01
N ALA A 224 18.99 23.58 -6.83
CA ALA A 224 20.12 22.65 -6.85
C ALA A 224 21.16 23.04 -7.91
N ASP A 225 22.44 22.79 -7.61
CA ASP A 225 23.60 23.22 -8.40
C ASP A 225 24.48 22.04 -8.86
N SER A 226 23.89 20.85 -9.07
CA SER A 226 24.53 19.54 -9.33
C SER A 226 25.18 18.87 -8.12
N THR A 227 25.35 19.58 -7.00
CA THR A 227 25.78 18.94 -5.75
C THR A 227 24.64 18.11 -5.16
N THR A 228 24.90 16.85 -4.85
CA THR A 228 23.96 16.00 -4.12
C THR A 228 23.60 16.63 -2.78
N ASN A 229 22.29 16.78 -2.54
CA ASN A 229 21.77 17.23 -1.25
C ASN A 229 20.84 16.16 -0.69
N PHE A 230 21.14 15.69 0.52
CA PHE A 230 20.35 14.66 1.19
C PHE A 230 20.02 15.14 2.59
N PHE A 231 18.74 15.40 2.86
CA PHE A 231 18.27 15.83 4.17
C PHE A 231 17.02 15.07 4.60
N VAL A 232 16.92 14.85 5.90
CA VAL A 232 15.83 14.08 6.52
C VAL A 232 15.32 14.75 7.78
N GLY A 233 14.12 14.36 8.21
CA GLY A 233 13.62 14.67 9.55
C GLY A 233 14.51 14.07 10.65
N LYS A 234 14.18 14.41 11.89
CA LYS A 234 14.92 13.96 13.08
C LYS A 234 14.35 12.70 13.74
N GLU A 235 13.07 12.44 13.49
CA GLU A 235 12.35 11.27 14.01
C GLU A 235 12.48 10.09 13.05
N SER A 236 12.18 8.89 13.55
CA SER A 236 12.21 7.63 12.80
C SER A 236 10.86 6.93 12.84
N PHE A 237 10.47 6.32 11.71
CA PHE A 237 9.18 5.67 11.52
C PHE A 237 9.37 4.34 10.78
N GLN A 238 8.66 3.29 11.21
CA GLN A 238 8.71 1.98 10.56
C GLN A 238 7.63 1.79 9.51
N ASN A 239 6.37 2.03 9.86
CA ASN A 239 5.25 1.93 8.93
C ASN A 239 4.76 3.34 8.66
N VAL A 240 4.92 3.82 7.42
CA VAL A 240 4.77 5.24 7.10
C VAL A 240 4.14 5.47 5.73
N GLN A 241 3.25 6.46 5.68
CA GLN A 241 2.81 7.13 4.47
C GLN A 241 3.27 8.58 4.49
N VAL A 242 3.77 9.09 3.37
CA VAL A 242 4.17 10.49 3.24
C VAL A 242 3.59 11.09 1.96
N ASP A 243 2.84 12.17 2.14
CA ASP A 243 2.19 12.93 1.07
C ASP A 243 2.98 14.22 0.82
N TYR A 244 3.38 14.44 -0.43
CA TYR A 244 4.15 15.59 -0.89
C TYR A 244 3.37 16.35 -1.96
N TYR A 245 3.50 17.68 -1.94
CA TYR A 245 3.03 18.55 -3.02
C TYR A 245 4.23 19.29 -3.60
N LEU A 246 4.72 18.83 -4.75
CA LEU A 246 5.98 19.28 -5.35
C LEU A 246 5.76 19.74 -6.80
N ASP A 247 6.41 20.82 -7.19
CA ASP A 247 6.60 21.19 -8.61
C ASP A 247 8.05 20.89 -9.00
N LEU A 248 8.20 20.00 -9.99
CA LEU A 248 9.48 19.54 -10.51
C LEU A 248 9.77 20.06 -11.93
N SER A 249 8.92 20.96 -12.47
CA SER A 249 8.96 21.36 -13.88
C SER A 249 10.28 22.03 -14.29
N ASP A 250 10.91 22.74 -13.35
CA ASP A 250 12.18 23.46 -13.54
C ASP A 250 13.39 22.70 -12.98
N PHE A 251 13.25 21.40 -12.68
CA PHE A 251 14.31 20.55 -12.15
C PHE A 251 14.77 19.51 -13.17
N ASN A 252 16.09 19.41 -13.37
CA ASN A 252 16.72 18.42 -14.24
C ASN A 252 17.65 17.53 -13.40
N GLY A 253 17.29 16.25 -13.28
CA GLY A 253 17.98 15.25 -12.47
C GLY A 253 17.00 14.33 -11.74
N GLU A 254 17.45 13.79 -10.61
CA GLU A 254 16.71 12.82 -9.80
C GLU A 254 16.35 13.43 -8.44
N ILE A 255 15.09 13.25 -8.03
CA ILE A 255 14.62 13.47 -6.67
C ILE A 255 14.17 12.14 -6.07
N SER A 256 14.78 11.74 -4.96
CA SER A 256 14.32 10.60 -4.16
C SER A 256 13.51 11.09 -2.97
N LEU A 257 12.25 10.66 -2.89
CA LEU A 257 11.40 10.73 -1.72
C LEU A 257 11.81 9.57 -0.80
N VAL A 258 12.61 9.90 0.21
CA VAL A 258 13.29 8.92 1.06
C VAL A 258 12.43 8.54 2.25
N ASN A 259 12.30 7.23 2.48
CA ASN A 259 11.72 6.64 3.68
C ASN A 259 12.77 5.79 4.39
N HIS A 260 12.52 5.46 5.67
CA HIS A 260 13.31 4.47 6.44
C HIS A 260 14.82 4.70 6.45
N MET A 261 15.27 5.96 6.36
CA MET A 261 16.70 6.27 6.31
C MET A 261 17.37 5.97 7.64
N GLN A 262 18.35 5.07 7.61
CA GLN A 262 19.24 4.76 8.73
C GLN A 262 20.53 5.58 8.62
N ASP A 263 21.14 5.55 7.44
CA ASP A 263 22.29 6.34 7.06
C ASP A 263 22.28 6.62 5.53
N ALA A 264 23.32 7.30 5.04
CA ALA A 264 23.45 7.67 3.63
C ALA A 264 23.57 6.48 2.65
N GLN A 265 23.74 5.26 3.16
CA GLN A 265 23.92 4.01 2.42
C GLN A 265 22.76 3.02 2.65
N ASN A 266 21.80 3.33 3.51
CA ASN A 266 20.71 2.44 3.90
C ASN A 266 19.38 3.20 4.05
N TYR A 267 18.52 3.12 3.03
CA TYR A 267 17.20 3.79 3.00
C TYR A 267 16.29 3.23 1.90
N ASP A 268 14.99 3.42 2.06
CA ASP A 268 13.99 3.14 1.03
C ASP A 268 13.65 4.41 0.25
N PHE A 269 13.20 4.29 -1.00
CA PHE A 269 12.90 5.44 -1.84
C PHE A 269 11.76 5.20 -2.82
N VAL A 270 11.09 6.31 -3.17
CA VAL A 270 10.44 6.51 -4.47
C VAL A 270 11.19 7.64 -5.17
N MET A 271 11.77 7.37 -6.33
CA MET A 271 12.62 8.29 -7.07
C MET A 271 11.94 8.70 -8.37
N LEU A 272 11.88 10.02 -8.61
CA LEU A 272 11.39 10.62 -9.83
C LEU A 272 12.58 11.24 -10.58
N SER A 273 12.71 10.91 -11.86
CA SER A 273 13.76 11.41 -12.75
C SER A 273 13.16 12.31 -13.82
N SER A 274 13.86 13.40 -14.15
CA SER A 274 13.43 14.35 -15.19
C SER A 274 13.34 13.76 -16.60
N ASP A 275 13.85 12.55 -16.83
CA ASP A 275 13.65 11.81 -18.07
C ASP A 275 12.28 11.12 -18.18
N GLY A 276 11.44 11.25 -17.14
CA GLY A 276 10.11 10.64 -17.08
C GLY A 276 10.10 9.25 -16.46
N THR A 277 11.15 8.85 -15.74
CA THR A 277 11.22 7.56 -15.04
C THR A 277 10.88 7.70 -13.56
N VAL A 278 9.95 6.89 -13.07
CA VAL A 278 9.68 6.71 -11.64
C VAL A 278 10.11 5.33 -11.22
N SER A 279 10.86 5.22 -10.13
CA SER A 279 11.28 3.92 -9.58
C SER A 279 11.09 3.88 -8.08
N GLN A 280 10.87 2.70 -7.55
CA GLN A 280 10.77 2.43 -6.13
C GLN A 280 11.76 1.34 -5.76
N GLY A 281 12.40 1.48 -4.61
CA GLY A 281 13.34 0.48 -4.17
C GLY A 281 14.00 0.79 -2.84
N ARG A 282 15.11 0.08 -2.63
CA ARG A 282 15.94 0.15 -1.42
C ARG A 282 17.39 0.37 -1.79
N VAL A 283 18.10 1.14 -0.98
CA VAL A 283 19.55 1.19 -0.95
C VAL A 283 20.03 0.44 0.29
N SER A 284 20.96 -0.50 0.12
CA SER A 284 21.54 -1.29 1.21
C SER A 284 23.05 -1.41 1.05
N GLY A 285 23.80 -0.90 2.03
CA GLY A 285 25.26 -0.77 1.92
C GLY A 285 25.69 0.01 0.68
N GLY A 286 24.87 0.97 0.22
CA GLY A 286 25.11 1.77 -0.98
C GLY A 286 24.66 1.13 -2.29
N ASN A 287 24.28 -0.15 -2.28
CA ASN A 287 23.78 -0.83 -3.46
C ASN A 287 22.29 -0.55 -3.63
N ARG A 288 21.91 -0.02 -4.79
CA ARG A 288 20.52 0.25 -5.15
C ARG A 288 19.87 -1.00 -5.73
N GLN A 289 18.77 -1.43 -5.12
CA GLN A 289 17.86 -2.44 -5.62
C GLN A 289 16.54 -1.77 -5.99
N VAL A 290 16.07 -1.98 -7.22
CA VAL A 290 14.77 -1.49 -7.70
C VAL A 290 13.74 -2.60 -7.55
N PHE A 291 12.61 -2.29 -6.92
CA PHE A 291 11.48 -3.21 -6.76
C PHE A 291 10.47 -3.05 -7.91
N ALA A 292 10.24 -1.81 -8.34
CA ALA A 292 9.35 -1.47 -9.44
C ALA A 292 9.84 -0.20 -10.15
N GLU A 293 9.60 -0.10 -11.45
CA GLU A 293 9.96 1.03 -12.29
C GLU A 293 8.92 1.21 -13.39
N GLU A 294 8.50 2.44 -13.62
CA GLU A 294 7.51 2.80 -14.63
C GLU A 294 7.83 4.18 -15.23
N SER A 295 7.15 4.51 -16.33
CA SER A 295 7.19 5.87 -16.87
C SER A 295 6.13 6.76 -16.22
N TYR A 296 6.46 8.02 -16.00
CA TYR A 296 5.53 9.05 -15.55
C TYR A 296 5.67 10.31 -16.40
N SER A 297 4.58 11.07 -16.50
CA SER A 297 4.60 12.42 -17.04
C SER A 297 4.12 13.36 -15.97
N ALA A 298 4.86 14.44 -15.79
CA ALA A 298 4.56 15.44 -14.78
C ALA A 298 4.79 16.84 -15.34
N SER A 299 3.84 17.72 -15.08
CA SER A 299 4.00 19.16 -15.24
C SER A 299 3.22 19.88 -14.14
N GLY A 300 3.76 20.99 -13.66
CA GLY A 300 3.17 21.77 -12.57
C GLY A 300 3.21 21.06 -11.22
N MET A 301 2.28 21.44 -10.34
CA MET A 301 2.20 20.93 -8.96
C MET A 301 1.66 19.51 -8.93
N LEU A 302 2.50 18.56 -8.50
CA LEU A 302 2.16 17.15 -8.35
C LEU A 302 1.75 16.85 -6.93
N PHE A 303 0.74 15.98 -6.77
CA PHE A 303 0.57 15.22 -5.54
C PHE A 303 1.37 13.93 -5.66
N ILE A 304 2.27 13.65 -4.72
CA ILE A 304 3.02 12.40 -4.67
C ILE A 304 2.84 11.77 -3.31
N ARG A 305 2.52 10.48 -3.27
CA ARG A 305 2.43 9.70 -2.02
C ARG A 305 3.41 8.56 -2.05
N THR A 306 4.19 8.41 -0.98
CA THR A 306 4.98 7.21 -0.73
C THR A 306 4.38 6.44 0.44
N VAL A 307 4.38 5.11 0.34
CA VAL A 307 3.93 4.20 1.40
C VAL A 307 5.00 3.12 1.56
N GLY A 308 5.43 2.89 2.79
CA GLY A 308 6.10 1.65 3.19
C GLY A 308 5.44 1.11 4.45
N ASN A 309 4.80 -0.05 4.35
CA ASN A 309 4.11 -0.71 5.45
C ASN A 309 4.42 -2.21 5.39
N GLY A 310 5.17 -2.71 6.38
CA GLY A 310 5.69 -4.07 6.36
C GLY A 310 6.47 -4.35 5.07
N THR A 311 6.05 -5.39 4.35
CA THR A 311 6.68 -5.87 3.11
C THR A 311 6.20 -5.16 1.84
N HIS A 312 5.22 -4.25 1.95
CA HIS A 312 4.59 -3.59 0.82
C HIS A 312 5.04 -2.13 0.69
N PHE A 313 5.47 -1.76 -0.51
CA PHE A 313 5.89 -0.41 -0.85
C PHE A 313 5.03 0.11 -2.00
N ARG A 314 4.51 1.33 -1.90
CA ARG A 314 3.71 1.96 -2.96
C ARG A 314 4.14 3.39 -3.24
N GLY A 315 4.08 3.79 -4.50
CA GLY A 315 4.28 5.17 -4.95
C GLY A 315 3.10 5.61 -5.80
N TYR A 316 2.56 6.79 -5.52
CA TYR A 316 1.43 7.35 -6.25
C TYR A 316 1.79 8.73 -6.79
N ILE A 317 1.36 9.05 -7.99
CA ILE A 317 1.42 10.40 -8.57
C ILE A 317 0.00 10.80 -8.96
N ASN A 318 -0.44 11.97 -8.52
CA ASN A 318 -1.80 12.49 -8.74
C ASN A 318 -2.90 11.49 -8.37
N LYS A 319 -2.66 10.73 -7.29
CA LYS A 319 -3.54 9.69 -6.73
C LYS A 319 -3.65 8.40 -7.55
N GLU A 320 -2.92 8.29 -8.66
CA GLU A 320 -2.76 7.04 -9.39
C GLU A 320 -1.52 6.30 -8.87
N MET A 321 -1.65 5.00 -8.60
CA MET A 321 -0.50 4.20 -8.20
C MET A 321 0.39 3.98 -9.43
N VAL A 322 1.66 4.39 -9.34
CA VAL A 322 2.62 4.27 -10.45
C VAL A 322 3.67 3.20 -10.20
N VAL A 323 3.93 2.85 -8.95
CA VAL A 323 4.88 1.78 -8.59
C VAL A 323 4.37 1.04 -7.36
N HIS A 324 4.43 -0.29 -7.41
CA HIS A 324 4.10 -1.20 -6.32
C HIS A 324 5.13 -2.31 -6.29
N GLY A 325 5.87 -2.39 -5.20
CA GLY A 325 6.97 -3.32 -5.03
C GLY A 325 6.88 -4.01 -3.67
N HIS A 326 7.53 -5.16 -3.60
CA HIS A 326 7.61 -5.96 -2.38
C HIS A 326 9.07 -6.17 -1.98
N GLY A 327 9.34 -6.13 -0.69
CA GLY A 327 10.66 -6.35 -0.11
C GLY A 327 10.58 -6.70 1.37
N ASP A 328 11.73 -6.88 2.02
CA ASP A 328 11.77 -7.14 3.46
C ASP A 328 11.27 -5.92 4.25
N ALA A 329 10.58 -6.19 5.35
CA ALA A 329 10.09 -5.13 6.24
C ALA A 329 11.25 -4.25 6.72
N PRO A 330 11.16 -2.91 6.57
CA PRO A 330 12.24 -2.02 6.94
C PRO A 330 12.39 -1.85 8.45
N GLU A 331 13.59 -1.47 8.87
CA GLU A 331 13.80 -0.89 10.20
C GLU A 331 13.24 0.55 10.24
N ALA A 332 12.88 1.01 11.44
CA ALA A 332 12.38 2.37 11.63
C ALA A 332 13.45 3.41 11.27
N GLY A 333 13.16 4.33 10.37
CA GLY A 333 14.14 5.32 9.91
C GLY A 333 13.52 6.66 9.55
N SER A 334 14.36 7.65 9.31
CA SER A 334 13.91 9.02 9.03
C SER A 334 13.36 9.15 7.61
N VAL A 335 12.46 10.12 7.43
CA VAL A 335 11.88 10.50 6.13
C VAL A 335 12.51 11.79 5.63
N GLY A 336 12.73 11.92 4.33
CA GLY A 336 13.29 13.13 3.76
C GLY A 336 13.38 13.14 2.24
N LEU A 337 14.28 13.98 1.74
CA LEU A 337 14.50 14.17 0.31
C LEU A 337 15.99 14.04 -0.01
N LYS A 338 16.29 13.34 -1.10
CA LYS A 338 17.60 13.34 -1.74
C LYS A 338 17.49 13.91 -3.14
N LEU A 339 18.38 14.82 -3.48
CA LEU A 339 18.36 15.62 -4.70
C LEU A 339 19.70 15.44 -5.40
N ASN A 340 19.67 15.03 -6.67
CA ASN A 340 20.85 14.95 -7.52
C ASN A 340 20.51 15.54 -8.89
N GLY A 341 20.91 16.80 -9.12
CA GLY A 341 20.53 17.51 -10.33
C GLY A 341 20.72 19.02 -10.24
N THR A 342 20.15 19.72 -11.22
CA THR A 342 20.21 21.17 -11.35
C THR A 342 18.82 21.76 -11.51
N GLY A 343 18.64 23.02 -11.15
CA GLY A 343 17.39 23.73 -11.34
C GLY A 343 16.60 23.90 -10.04
N THR A 344 15.30 24.12 -10.15
CA THR A 344 14.44 24.53 -9.03
C THR A 344 13.35 23.51 -8.74
N ILE A 345 13.10 23.27 -7.45
CA ILE A 345 11.92 22.56 -6.96
C ILE A 345 11.10 23.49 -6.07
N LEU A 346 9.77 23.46 -6.24
CA LEU A 346 8.83 24.12 -5.34
C LEU A 346 8.14 23.07 -4.46
N ILE A 347 7.99 23.38 -3.18
CA ILE A 347 7.31 22.53 -2.20
C ILE A 347 6.14 23.34 -1.62
N ASP A 348 4.90 22.85 -1.74
CA ASP A 348 3.72 23.44 -1.05
C ASP A 348 3.52 22.82 0.32
N ARG A 349 3.71 21.49 0.44
CA ARG A 349 3.33 20.75 1.64
C ARG A 349 3.96 19.38 1.71
N MET A 350 4.21 18.95 2.94
CA MET A 350 4.60 17.58 3.30
C MET A 350 3.75 17.11 4.47
N THR A 351 3.20 15.90 4.43
CA THR A 351 2.44 15.31 5.54
C THR A 351 2.88 13.87 5.74
N LEU A 352 3.23 13.53 6.97
CA LEU A 352 3.59 12.18 7.37
C LEU A 352 2.50 11.58 8.25
N THR A 353 2.11 10.37 7.91
CA THR A 353 1.17 9.56 8.69
C THR A 353 1.82 8.23 9.02
N GLN A 354 1.92 7.90 10.30
CA GLN A 354 2.26 6.56 10.74
C GLN A 354 1.11 5.62 10.43
N LEU A 355 1.48 4.44 9.95
CA LEU A 355 0.56 3.35 9.66
C LEU A 355 0.71 2.31 10.76
N ASN A 356 -0.37 1.61 11.07
CA ASN A 356 -0.33 0.52 12.04
C ASN A 356 0.35 -0.70 11.43
#